data_AF-A0A2S7XW02-F1
#
_entry.id   AF-A0A2S7XW02-F1
#
_cell.length_a   1.000
_cell.length_b   1.000
_cell.length_c   1.000
_cell.angle_alpha   90.00
_cell.angle_beta   90.00
_cell.angle_gamma   90.00
#
_symmetry.space_group_name_H-M   'P 1'
#
loop_
_entity.id
_entity.type
_entity.pdbx_description
1 polymer ?
#
loop_
_entity_poly.entity_id
_entity_poly.type
_entity_poly.pdbx_seq_one_letter_code
_entity_poly.pdbx_strand_id
1 'polypeptide(L)'
;MLRSFWCILHRDLTLALRRRTDVLTTLFFFVIVVSLFPLGISTERQILQILGPGVVWVAALLASMLALERLFAADYDDGTLEQLLLTG
;
A
#
# COMPACT_ATOMS: atom_id res chain seq x y z
N MET A 1 5.56 -11.23 25.48
CA MET A 1 5.79 -10.11 24.56
C MET A 1 5.69 -10.53 23.10
N LEU A 2 6.51 -11.47 22.60
CA LEU A 2 6.47 -11.92 21.18
C LEU A 2 5.11 -12.48 20.72
N ARG A 3 4.43 -13.27 21.57
CA ARG A 3 3.09 -13.81 21.29
C ARG A 3 2.02 -12.73 21.16
N SER A 4 2.10 -11.68 21.98
CA SER A 4 1.15 -10.55 21.95
C SER A 4 1.35 -9.71 20.69
N PHE A 5 2.61 -9.44 20.33
CA PHE A 5 2.95 -8.77 19.08
C PHE A 5 2.44 -9.54 17.86
N TRP A 6 2.64 -10.86 17.83
CA TRP A 6 2.15 -11.70 16.71
C TRP A 6 0.63 -11.72 16.61
N CYS A 7 -0.08 -11.70 17.75
CA CYS A 7 -1.55 -11.63 17.78
C CYS A 7 -2.06 -10.30 17.22
N ILE A 8 -1.45 -9.18 17.60
CA ILE A 8 -1.79 -7.84 17.09
C ILE A 8 -1.49 -7.76 15.60
N LEU A 9 -0.31 -8.21 15.16
CA LEU A 9 0.08 -8.22 13.76
C LEU A 9 -0.90 -9.04 12.91
N HIS A 10 -1.30 -10.23 13.37
CA HIS A 10 -2.27 -11.07 12.67
C HIS A 10 -3.65 -10.40 12.60
N ARG A 11 -4.10 -9.75 13.68
CA ARG A 11 -5.38 -9.03 13.71
C ARG A 11 -5.39 -7.88 12.72
N ASP A 12 -4.34 -7.06 12.71
CA ASP A 12 -4.22 -5.91 11.82
C ASP A 12 -4.08 -6.34 10.37
N LEU A 13 -3.31 -7.41 10.08
CA LEU A 13 -3.26 -8.01 8.74
C LEU A 13 -4.66 -8.51 8.31
N THR A 14 -5.40 -9.15 9.21
CA THR A 14 -6.73 -9.69 8.92
C THR A 14 -7.75 -8.57 8.66
N LEU A 15 -7.67 -7.47 9.41
CA LEU A 15 -8.51 -6.28 9.23
C LEU A 15 -8.18 -5.56 7.92
N ALA A 16 -6.89 -5.38 7.61
CA ALA A 16 -6.44 -4.84 6.33
C ALA A 16 -6.88 -5.72 5.16
N LEU A 17 -6.79 -7.04 5.30
CA LEU A 17 -7.29 -8.04 4.33
C LEU A 17 -8.81 -8.12 4.25
N ARG A 18 -9.55 -7.48 5.16
CA ARG A 18 -11.02 -7.37 5.09
C ARG A 18 -11.43 -6.19 4.20
N ARG A 19 -10.63 -5.12 4.15
CA ARG A 19 -10.74 -4.02 3.18
C ARG A 19 -10.05 -4.38 1.84
N ARG A 20 -10.45 -5.52 1.27
CA ARG A 20 -9.80 -6.10 0.07
C ARG A 20 -9.73 -5.13 -1.09
N THR A 21 -10.77 -4.33 -1.32
CA THR A 21 -10.85 -3.44 -2.48
C THR A 21 -9.73 -2.41 -2.50
N ASP A 22 -9.39 -1.81 -1.36
CA ASP A 22 -8.39 -0.75 -1.31
C ASP A 22 -6.97 -1.33 -1.43
N VAL A 23 -6.72 -2.43 -0.72
CA VAL A 23 -5.46 -3.18 -0.81
C VAL A 23 -5.23 -3.68 -2.25
N LEU A 24 -6.26 -4.24 -2.89
CA LEU A 24 -6.18 -4.69 -4.29
C LEU A 24 -5.91 -3.51 -5.22
N THR A 25 -6.57 -2.37 -5.03
CA THR A 25 -6.36 -1.18 -5.87
C THR A 25 -4.91 -0.70 -5.80
N THR A 26 -4.35 -0.56 -4.60
CA THR A 26 -2.94 -0.19 -4.39
C THR A 26 -1.97 -1.20 -4.99
N LEU A 27 -2.23 -2.50 -4.80
CA LEU A 27 -1.40 -3.57 -5.36
C LEU A 27 -1.43 -3.60 -6.89
N PHE A 28 -2.62 -3.47 -7.49
CA PHE A 28 -2.76 -3.40 -8.95
C PHE A 28 -2.05 -2.19 -9.51
N PHE A 29 -2.21 -1.02 -8.88
CA PHE A 29 -1.49 0.18 -9.27
C PHE A 29 0.03 -0.03 -9.23
N PHE A 30 0.56 -0.61 -8.15
CA PHE A 30 1.98 -0.92 -8.04
C PHE A 30 2.47 -1.85 -9.16
N VAL A 31 1.75 -2.97 -9.40
CA VAL A 31 2.10 -3.94 -10.45
C VAL A 31 2.07 -3.29 -11.83
N ILE A 32 1.03 -2.49 -12.11
CA ILE A 32 0.89 -1.74 -13.35
C ILE A 32 2.10 -0.81 -13.54
N VAL A 33 2.43 0.04 -12.56
CA VAL A 33 3.56 0.97 -12.65
C VAL A 33 4.90 0.24 -12.85
N VAL A 34 5.19 -0.80 -12.05
CA VAL A 34 6.43 -1.57 -12.17
C VAL A 34 6.53 -2.28 -13.52
N SER A 35 5.40 -2.71 -14.10
CA SER A 35 5.36 -3.36 -15.42
C SER A 35 5.44 -2.38 -16.59
N LEU A 36 4.90 -1.16 -16.45
CA LEU A 36 4.90 -0.14 -17.50
C LEU A 36 6.29 0.49 -17.71
N PHE A 37 7.06 0.66 -16.64
CA PHE A 37 8.42 1.20 -16.71
C PHE A 37 9.35 0.46 -17.69
N PRO A 38 9.54 -0.87 -17.60
CA PRO A 38 10.38 -1.62 -18.54
C PRO A 38 9.83 -1.62 -19.97
N LEU A 39 8.50 -1.51 -20.13
CA LEU A 39 7.86 -1.40 -21.44
C LEU A 39 8.06 -0.01 -22.09
N GLY A 40 8.14 1.05 -21.27
CA GLY A 40 8.27 2.43 -21.75
C GLY A 40 9.70 2.88 -22.03
N ILE A 41 10.70 2.36 -21.31
CA ILE A 41 12.11 2.79 -21.47
C ILE A 41 12.84 1.92 -22.48
N SER A 42 13.04 0.65 -22.15
CA SER A 42 13.77 -0.35 -22.93
C SER A 42 13.79 -1.65 -22.14
N THR A 43 13.66 -2.79 -22.82
CA THR A 43 13.76 -4.12 -22.21
C THR A 43 15.22 -4.63 -22.12
N GLU A 44 16.21 -3.77 -22.39
CA GLU A 44 17.61 -4.14 -22.24
C GLU A 44 17.97 -4.47 -20.79
N ARG A 45 18.55 -5.65 -20.60
CA ARG A 45 18.89 -6.20 -19.27
C ARG A 45 19.86 -5.30 -18.50
N GLN A 46 20.77 -4.63 -19.19
CA GLN A 46 21.77 -3.75 -18.59
C GLN A 46 21.12 -2.48 -18.00
N ILE A 47 20.16 -1.89 -18.73
CA ILE A 47 19.37 -0.74 -18.27
C ILE A 47 18.49 -1.14 -17.08
N LEU A 48 17.83 -2.31 -17.16
CA LEU A 48 16.97 -2.83 -16.11
C LEU A 48 17.69 -3.16 -14.80
N GLN A 49 18.93 -3.63 -14.87
CA GLN A 49 19.73 -3.90 -13.67
C GLN A 49 20.11 -2.61 -12.91
N ILE A 50 20.32 -1.51 -13.64
CA ILE A 50 20.69 -0.23 -13.07
C ILE A 50 19.44 0.50 -12.53
N LEU A 51 18.37 0.56 -13.33
CA LEU A 51 17.15 1.31 -12.99
C LEU A 51 16.13 0.52 -12.18
N GLY A 52 16.11 -0.81 -12.28
CA GLY A 52 15.10 -1.67 -11.68
C GLY A 52 14.85 -1.43 -10.19
N PRO A 53 15.89 -1.39 -9.33
CA PRO A 53 15.70 -1.09 -7.91
C PRO A 53 15.06 0.28 -7.68
N GLY A 54 15.46 1.30 -8.46
CA GLY A 54 14.88 2.64 -8.38
C GLY A 54 13.41 2.67 -8.79
N VAL A 55 13.06 1.97 -9.86
CA VAL A 55 11.67 1.85 -10.34
C VAL A 55 10.77 1.21 -9.27
N VAL A 56 11.25 0.15 -8.62
CA VAL A 56 10.50 -0.51 -7.55
C VAL A 56 10.23 0.44 -6.38
N TRP A 57 11.24 1.22 -5.96
CA TRP A 57 11.07 2.21 -4.90
C TRP A 57 10.12 3.34 -5.29
N VAL A 58 10.22 3.87 -6.51
CA VAL A 58 9.30 4.90 -7.02
C VAL A 58 7.87 4.39 -7.09
N ALA A 59 7.66 3.19 -7.62
CA ALA A 59 6.34 2.57 -7.68
C ALA A 59 5.77 2.33 -6.28
N ALA A 60 6.60 1.89 -5.32
CA ALA A 60 6.19 1.71 -3.93
C ALA A 60 5.77 3.03 -3.27
N LEU A 61 6.52 4.10 -3.51
CA LEU A 61 6.19 5.44 -3.00
C LEU A 61 4.88 5.96 -3.60
N LEU A 62 4.71 5.87 -4.91
CA LEU A 62 3.46 6.27 -5.57
C LEU A 62 2.26 5.47 -5.08
N ALA A 63 2.42 4.14 -4.94
CA ALA A 63 1.38 3.28 -4.38
C ALA A 63 1.06 3.64 -2.92
N SER A 64 2.08 4.01 -2.13
CA SER A 64 1.90 4.41 -0.74
C SER A 64 1.12 5.72 -0.60
N MET A 65 1.31 6.70 -1.50
CA MET A 65 0.48 7.91 -1.53
C MET A 65 -0.99 7.57 -1.75
N LEU A 66 -1.28 6.68 -2.70
CA LEU A 66 -2.63 6.22 -3.00
C LEU A 66 -3.27 5.46 -1.82
N ALA A 67 -2.47 4.68 -1.08
CA ALA A 67 -2.93 3.98 0.11
C ALA A 67 -3.20 4.95 1.29
N LEU A 68 -2.33 5.94 1.50
CA LEU A 68 -2.43 6.92 2.56
C LEU A 68 -3.71 7.76 2.47
N GLU A 69 -4.08 8.19 1.26
CA GLU A 69 -5.31 8.95 1.04
C GLU A 69 -6.58 8.18 1.45
N ARG A 70 -6.54 6.85 1.35
CA ARG A 70 -7.71 5.98 1.59
C ARG A 70 -7.67 5.33 2.98
N LEU A 71 -6.57 5.49 3.71
CA LEU A 71 -6.32 4.81 4.99
C LEU A 71 -7.43 5.09 6.02
N PHE A 72 -7.88 6.34 6.09
CA PHE A 72 -8.87 6.81 7.05
C PHE A 72 -10.26 7.08 6.45
N ALA A 73 -10.44 6.88 5.14
CA ALA A 73 -11.69 7.22 4.46
C ALA A 73 -12.88 6.45 5.04
N ALA A 74 -12.72 5.16 5.32
CA ALA A 74 -13.78 4.34 5.91
C ALA A 74 -14.05 4.70 7.39
N ASP A 75 -13.02 5.09 8.14
CA ASP A 75 -13.14 5.48 9.55
C ASP A 75 -13.76 6.89 9.68
N TYR A 76 -13.70 7.68 8.61
CA TYR A 76 -14.41 8.93 8.47
C TYR A 76 -15.88 8.68 8.11
N ASP A 77 -16.15 7.82 7.13
CA ASP A 77 -17.51 7.48 6.69
C ASP A 77 -18.36 6.79 7.78
N ASP A 78 -17.74 6.06 8.72
CA ASP A 78 -18.44 5.38 9.82
C ASP A 78 -18.50 6.19 11.13
N GLY A 79 -17.91 7.39 11.15
CA GLY A 79 -17.89 8.30 12.32
C GLY A 79 -16.91 7.92 13.43
N THR A 80 -16.10 6.86 13.25
CA THR A 80 -15.10 6.43 14.24
C THR A 80 -14.09 7.53 14.54
N LEU A 81 -13.66 8.29 13.52
CA LEU A 81 -12.73 9.41 13.68
C LEU A 81 -13.30 10.52 14.58
N GLU A 82 -14.59 10.81 14.46
CA GLU A 82 -15.28 11.85 15.23
C GLU A 82 -15.41 11.42 16.70
N GLN A 83 -15.71 10.14 16.91
CA GLN A 83 -15.80 9.55 18.25
C GLN A 83 -14.43 9.53 18.96
N LEU A 84 -13.35 9.29 18.21
CA LEU A 84 -11.96 9.43 18.69
C LEU A 84 -11.63 10.86 19.12
N LEU A 85 -12.08 11.85 18.35
CA LEU A 85 -11.88 13.27 18.62
C LEU A 85 -12.62 13.75 19.88
N LEU A 86 -13.81 13.19 20.14
CA LEU A 86 -14.64 13.52 21.31
C LEU A 86 -14.19 12.83 22.60
N THR A 87 -13.50 11.69 22.49
CA THR A 87 -13.08 10.88 23.64
C THR A 87 -11.59 11.12 24.01
N GLY A 88 -10.88 11.93 23.22
CA GLY A 88 -9.47 12.29 23.41
C GLY A 88 -9.24 13.39 24.45
#